data_AF-A0A7W2MCI4-F1
#
_entry.id   AF-A0A7W2MCI4-F1
#
_cell.length_a   1.000
_cell.length_b   1.000
_cell.length_c   1.000
_cell.angle_alpha   90.00
_cell.angle_beta   90.00
_cell.angle_gamma   90.00
#
_symmetry.space_group_name_H-M   'P 1'
#
loop_
_entity.id
_entity.type
_entity.pdbx_description
1 polymer ?
#
loop_
_entity_poly.entity_id
_entity_poly.type
_entity_poly.pdbx_seq_one_letter_code
_entity_poly.pdbx_strand_id
1 'polypeptide(L)'
;MNDTKSLPALPDRLSINPRSPHHVAEIFEHDIGITLNGKDRSDVEEYCISEGWVKVATHKALDRRGQPLLMKVKGTVEAFYR
;
A
#
# COMPACT_ATOMS: atom_id res chain seq x y z
N MET A 1 -16.57 -20.27 -20.30
CA MET A 1 -16.71 -19.84 -18.90
C MET A 1 -15.60 -18.86 -18.67
N ASN A 2 -15.91 -17.60 -18.36
CA ASN A 2 -14.93 -16.53 -18.32
C ASN A 2 -14.27 -16.52 -16.94
N ASP A 3 -13.16 -17.26 -16.79
CA ASP A 3 -12.23 -17.14 -15.66
C ASP A 3 -11.47 -15.80 -15.75
N THR A 4 -12.19 -14.69 -15.61
CA THR A 4 -11.64 -13.32 -15.60
C THR A 4 -11.45 -12.81 -14.18
N LYS A 5 -11.52 -13.70 -13.19
CA LYS A 5 -11.55 -13.38 -11.76
C LYS A 5 -10.41 -14.05 -11.00
N SER A 6 -9.21 -14.08 -11.58
CA SER A 6 -8.05 -14.67 -10.91
C SER A 6 -7.45 -13.72 -9.86
N LEU A 7 -7.69 -12.40 -9.99
CA LEU A 7 -7.13 -11.39 -9.11
C LEU A 7 -8.25 -10.70 -8.31
N PRO A 8 -8.16 -10.62 -6.97
CA PRO A 8 -9.11 -9.85 -6.18
C PRO A 8 -9.05 -8.35 -6.57
N ALA A 9 -10.12 -7.59 -6.36
CA ALA A 9 -10.06 -6.15 -6.61
C ALA A 9 -9.23 -5.46 -5.51
N LEU A 10 -8.34 -4.54 -5.88
CA LEU A 10 -7.59 -3.74 -4.91
C LEU A 10 -8.55 -2.80 -4.15
N PRO A 11 -8.53 -2.79 -2.81
CA PRO A 11 -9.42 -1.96 -2.01
C PRO A 11 -8.98 -0.50 -2.06
N ASP A 12 -9.88 0.39 -1.66
CA ASP A 12 -9.58 1.82 -1.51
C ASP A 12 -8.41 2.08 -0.54
N ARG A 13 -8.32 1.28 0.52
CA ARG A 13 -7.27 1.34 1.53
C ARG A 13 -6.73 -0.04 1.81
N LEU A 14 -5.42 -0.20 1.70
CA LEU A 14 -4.71 -1.45 1.97
C LEU A 14 -3.47 -1.17 2.83
N SER A 15 -3.21 -2.04 3.80
CA SER A 15 -2.02 -1.98 4.64
C SER A 15 -1.30 -3.33 4.65
N ILE A 16 0.03 -3.30 4.59
CA ILE A 16 0.84 -4.51 4.70
C ILE A 16 0.92 -5.04 6.14
N ASN A 17 0.58 -4.22 7.13
CA ASN A 17 0.66 -4.58 8.53
C ASN A 17 -0.53 -5.48 8.94
N PRO A 18 -0.31 -6.75 9.36
CA PRO A 18 -1.38 -7.68 9.72
C PRO A 18 -2.26 -7.24 10.89
N ARG A 19 -1.81 -6.28 11.69
CA ARG A 19 -2.58 -5.70 12.81
C ARG A 19 -3.53 -4.59 12.38
N SER A 20 -3.45 -4.15 11.13
CA SER A 20 -4.34 -3.12 10.58
C SER A 20 -5.67 -3.75 10.17
N PRO A 21 -6.81 -3.06 10.39
CA PRO A 21 -8.11 -3.50 9.87
C PRO A 21 -8.19 -3.47 8.33
N HIS A 22 -7.21 -2.83 7.68
CA HIS A 22 -7.11 -2.73 6.23
C HIS A 22 -6.10 -3.72 5.64
N HIS A 23 -5.74 -4.76 6.37
CA HIS A 23 -4.87 -5.83 5.87
C HIS A 23 -5.70 -6.93 5.21
N VAL A 24 -5.36 -7.26 3.95
CA VAL A 24 -6.03 -8.31 3.18
C VAL A 24 -4.96 -9.23 2.61
N ALA A 25 -4.78 -10.40 3.23
CA ALA A 25 -3.69 -11.32 2.89
C ALA A 25 -3.77 -11.84 1.43
N GLU A 26 -4.97 -12.13 0.93
CA GLU A 26 -5.23 -12.63 -0.43
C GLU A 26 -4.64 -11.73 -1.52
N ILE A 27 -4.65 -10.42 -1.29
CA ILE A 27 -4.13 -9.44 -2.24
C ILE A 27 -2.60 -9.50 -2.32
N PHE A 28 -1.93 -9.80 -1.21
CA PHE A 28 -0.47 -9.93 -1.14
C PHE A 28 0.06 -11.27 -1.66
N GLU A 29 -0.81 -12.20 -2.09
CA GLU A 29 -0.41 -13.37 -2.87
C GLU A 29 0.02 -12.99 -4.30
N HIS A 30 -0.30 -11.75 -4.71
CA HIS A 30 0.04 -11.18 -6.00
C HIS A 30 0.97 -9.97 -5.82
N ASP A 31 1.80 -9.70 -6.83
CA ASP A 31 2.65 -8.51 -6.83
C ASP A 31 1.81 -7.25 -7.07
N ILE A 32 2.03 -6.24 -6.23
CA ILE A 32 1.29 -4.98 -6.28
C ILE A 32 2.28 -3.84 -6.45
N GLY A 33 2.01 -2.99 -7.42
CA GLY A 33 2.68 -1.71 -7.62
C GLY A 33 1.82 -0.55 -7.11
N ILE A 34 2.47 0.48 -6.57
CA ILE A 34 1.82 1.72 -6.16
C ILE A 34 2.53 2.88 -6.86
N THR A 35 1.78 3.72 -7.57
CA THR A 35 2.27 5.01 -8.04
C THR A 35 1.77 6.12 -7.12
N LEU A 36 2.65 7.08 -6.84
CA LEU A 36 2.30 8.33 -6.17
C LEU A 36 2.71 9.50 -7.08
N ASN A 37 1.73 10.27 -7.53
CA ASN A 37 1.94 11.38 -8.48
C ASN A 37 2.70 10.93 -9.76
N GLY A 38 2.33 9.76 -10.30
CA GLY A 38 2.96 9.18 -11.49
C GLY A 38 4.38 8.63 -11.27
N LYS A 39 4.81 8.46 -10.01
CA LYS A 39 6.09 7.83 -9.66
C LYS A 39 5.88 6.53 -8.93
N ASP A 40 6.46 5.46 -9.44
CA ASP A 40 6.43 4.15 -8.80
C ASP A 40 7.12 4.18 -7.43
N ARG A 41 6.48 3.54 -6.46
CA ARG A 41 6.94 3.40 -5.08
C ARG A 41 6.86 1.95 -4.66
N SER A 42 7.93 1.46 -4.05
CA SER A 42 8.01 0.13 -3.42
C SER A 42 8.17 0.20 -1.90
N ASP A 43 8.34 1.40 -1.34
CA ASP A 43 8.53 1.67 0.09
C ASP A 43 7.20 1.97 0.82
N VAL A 44 6.06 1.63 0.19
CA VAL A 44 4.73 1.92 0.72
C VAL A 44 4.27 0.81 1.65
N GLU A 45 3.90 1.23 2.86
CA GLU A 45 3.40 0.37 3.95
C GLU A 45 1.86 0.36 4.00
N GLU A 46 1.24 1.46 3.56
CA GLU A 46 -0.20 1.61 3.51
C GLU A 46 -0.58 2.71 2.50
N TYR A 47 -1.71 2.57 1.83
CA TYR A 47 -2.26 3.62 0.96
C TYR A 47 -3.74 3.85 1.24
N CYS A 48 -4.24 5.04 0.87
CA CYS A 48 -5.66 5.32 0.76
C CYS A 48 -5.90 6.17 -0.50
N ILE A 49 -6.66 5.61 -1.45
CA ILE A 49 -6.93 6.23 -2.75
C ILE A 49 -7.91 7.39 -2.58
N SER A 50 -9.03 7.18 -1.88
CA SER A 50 -10.06 8.22 -1.66
C SER A 50 -9.52 9.45 -0.94
N GLU A 51 -8.63 9.27 0.03
CA GLU A 51 -8.01 10.38 0.77
C GLU A 51 -6.71 10.88 0.11
N GLY A 52 -6.22 10.21 -0.93
CA GLY A 52 -5.04 10.62 -1.70
C GLY A 52 -3.74 10.67 -0.88
N TRP A 53 -3.39 9.57 -0.21
CA TRP A 53 -2.10 9.48 0.49
C TRP A 53 -1.53 8.06 0.58
N VAL A 54 -0.22 8.00 0.79
CA VAL A 54 0.52 6.77 1.14
C VAL A 54 1.28 6.97 2.45
N LYS A 55 1.48 5.91 3.23
CA LYS A 55 2.45 5.85 4.31
C LYS A 55 3.68 5.12 3.82
N VAL A 56 4.83 5.73 4.03
CA VAL A 56 6.13 5.15 3.66
C VAL A 56 7.03 5.04 4.88
N ALA A 57 7.85 4.00 4.92
CA ALA A 57 8.85 3.84 5.97
C ALA A 57 10.02 4.82 5.75
N THR A 58 10.36 5.59 6.78
CA THR A 58 11.50 6.51 6.72
C THR A 58 12.78 5.78 7.11
N HIS A 59 13.76 5.75 6.21
CA HIS A 59 15.06 5.11 6.43
C HIS A 59 15.90 5.76 7.55
N LYS A 60 15.63 7.02 7.90
CA LYS A 60 16.47 7.84 8.79
C LYS A 60 15.96 7.97 10.22
N ALA A 61 14.73 7.55 10.50
CA ALA A 61 14.09 7.78 11.79
C ALA A 61 13.42 6.50 12.28
N LEU A 62 13.65 6.16 13.55
CA LEU A 62 13.03 5.04 14.23
C LEU A 62 12.06 5.55 15.30
N ASP A 63 11.02 4.77 15.59
CA ASP A 63 10.12 4.99 16.70
C ASP A 63 10.73 4.56 18.05
N ARG A 64 9.96 4.68 19.14
CA ARG A 64 10.42 4.32 20.50
C ARG A 64 10.69 2.82 20.67
N ARG A 65 10.29 1.99 19.71
CA ARG A 65 10.46 0.53 19.67
C ARG A 65 11.53 0.11 18.65
N GLY A 66 12.22 1.06 18.02
CA GLY A 66 13.25 0.80 17.02
C GLY A 66 12.70 0.48 15.62
N GLN A 67 11.41 0.68 15.36
CA GLN A 67 10.80 0.46 14.05
C GLN A 67 10.90 1.70 13.16
N PRO A 68 11.03 1.58 11.84
CA PRO A 68 11.03 2.73 10.94
C PRO A 68 9.81 3.63 11.15
N LEU A 69 10.05 4.93 11.23
CA LEU A 69 8.97 5.91 11.38
C LEU A 69 8.20 5.99 10.06
N LEU A 70 6.89 5.76 10.13
CA LEU A 70 6.00 5.91 8.98
C LEU A 70 5.65 7.38 8.76
N MET A 71 5.89 7.89 7.55
CA MET A 71 5.47 9.23 7.14
C MET A 71 4.34 9.15 6.13
N LYS A 72 3.31 9.99 6.32
CA LYS A 72 2.21 10.14 5.36
C LYS A 72 2.62 11.14 4.28
N VAL A 73 2.57 10.71 3.02
CA VAL A 73 2.82 11.54 1.84
C VAL A 73 1.52 11.64 1.06
N LYS A 74 1.07 12.87 0.78
CA LYS A 74 -0.16 13.13 0.02
C LYS A 74 0.11 13.22 -1.48
N GLY A 75 -0.87 12.83 -2.28
CA GLY A 75 -0.82 12.90 -3.74
C GLY A 75 -1.85 12.01 -4.41
N THR A 76 -1.84 11.99 -5.74
CA THR A 76 -2.62 11.02 -6.52
C THR A 76 -2.02 9.63 -6.31
N VAL A 77 -2.83 8.72 -5.79
CA VAL A 77 -2.44 7.34 -5.50
C VAL A 77 -3.11 6.42 -6.51
N GLU A 78 -2.32 5.59 -7.17
CA GLU A 78 -2.83 4.54 -8.05
C GLU A 78 -2.21 3.21 -7.62
N ALA A 79 -3.05 2.21 -7.39
CA ALA A 79 -2.63 0.85 -7.05
C ALA A 79 -2.99 -0.08 -8.20
N PHE A 80 -2.06 -0.97 -8.56
CA PHE A 80 -2.21 -1.89 -9.70
C PHE A 80 -1.50 -3.21 -9.41
N TYR A 81 -1.95 -4.28 -10.06
CA TYR A 81 -1.22 -5.54 -10.07
C TYR A 81 -0.05 -5.48 -11.06
N ARG A 82 1.11 -6.01 -10.66
CA ARG A 82 2.31 -6.11 -11.48
C ARG A 82 2.46 -7.49 -12.11
#